data_AF-A0A2S6CGE6-F1
#
_entry.id   AF-A0A2S6CGE6-F1
#
_cell.length_a   1.000
_cell.length_b   1.000
_cell.length_c   1.000
_cell.angle_alpha   90.00
_cell.angle_beta   90.00
_cell.angle_gamma   90.00
#
_symmetry.space_group_name_H-M   'P 1'
#
loop_
_entity.id
_entity.type
_entity.pdbx_description
1 polymer ?
#
loop_
_entity_poly.entity_id
_entity_poly.type
_entity_poly.pdbx_seq_one_letter_code
_entity_poly.pdbx_strand_id
1 'polypeptide(L)'
;MRPSLLGLLSLGCFGCHGSNQIPVLRHPDHRHVSPELFRELEELSRVVDISYCVGSTSWGISKPFSCLSRCSDFPDFELVTTWNTGVLLRDSCGYIALDHGKKRIIVAFRGTYSIANTVVDLSTVPQKYVPYPGEDEGEDPATQAPKEPKCMNCTVHMGFHSSWLNSRKHILPELQAQLFVHPDYQLTLVGHSLGGAVAALAGLDLLARGYSPIVTTFGEPRAGNEGLVKYIDARFDLRNGSPVDDTKSKYRRVTHADDPVPLLPLTEWGYAMHAGEIYISKSELSPDIADLHHCNGDTDRNCIAGQDTTLVASVEDEIHEATTEPWGIPSRYKLWQLFFAHRDYFWRLGLCVPGGDPLGGGGKYGAAHNDL
;
A
#
# COMPACT_ATOMS: atom_id res chain seq x y z
N MET A 1 -65.24 -63.62 -27.69
CA MET A 1 -64.45 -64.63 -28.44
C MET A 1 -62.99 -64.21 -28.39
N ARG A 2 -62.15 -65.06 -27.77
CA ARG A 2 -60.72 -65.36 -28.02
C ARG A 2 -59.67 -64.22 -28.23
N PRO A 3 -58.40 -64.49 -27.88
CA PRO A 3 -57.56 -63.61 -27.07
C PRO A 3 -56.24 -63.20 -27.76
N SER A 4 -55.40 -62.41 -27.09
CA SER A 4 -53.93 -62.62 -26.99
C SER A 4 -53.39 -61.60 -25.97
N LEU A 5 -52.94 -61.90 -24.76
CA LEU A 5 -52.00 -62.89 -24.20
C LEU A 5 -50.52 -62.59 -24.48
N LEU A 6 -49.77 -62.60 -23.37
CA LEU A 6 -48.31 -62.57 -23.14
C LEU A 6 -47.61 -61.20 -23.17
N GLY A 7 -46.84 -60.80 -22.16
CA GLY A 7 -46.49 -61.47 -20.91
C GLY A 7 -45.32 -60.80 -20.19
N LEU A 8 -45.13 -61.23 -18.93
CA LEU A 8 -43.91 -61.21 -18.11
C LEU A 8 -43.39 -59.84 -17.62
N LEU A 9 -43.56 -59.52 -16.33
CA LEU A 9 -42.73 -59.94 -15.17
C LEU A 9 -41.53 -59.01 -14.93
N SER A 10 -41.58 -58.21 -13.87
CA SER A 10 -40.78 -58.47 -12.65
C SER A 10 -40.86 -57.30 -11.67
N LEU A 11 -40.97 -57.66 -10.40
CA LEU A 11 -40.86 -56.80 -9.22
C LEU A 11 -39.46 -56.18 -9.12
N GLY A 12 -39.40 -54.96 -8.58
CA GLY A 12 -38.18 -54.42 -7.97
C GLY A 12 -38.44 -53.08 -7.31
N CYS A 13 -38.38 -53.05 -5.98
CA CYS A 13 -38.67 -51.90 -5.13
C CYS A 13 -37.89 -50.62 -5.50
N PHE A 14 -38.58 -49.48 -5.45
CA PHE A 14 -37.97 -48.14 -5.52
C PHE A 14 -37.13 -47.88 -4.25
N GLY A 15 -35.81 -48.00 -4.39
CA GLY A 15 -34.83 -47.51 -3.43
C GLY A 15 -34.61 -46.00 -3.57
N CYS A 16 -34.37 -45.34 -2.43
CA CYS A 16 -34.12 -43.91 -2.28
C CYS A 16 -33.13 -43.34 -3.31
N HIS A 17 -33.51 -42.23 -3.95
CA HIS A 17 -32.59 -41.41 -4.73
C HIS A 17 -31.62 -40.70 -3.79
N GLY A 18 -30.41 -41.24 -3.67
CA GLY A 18 -29.25 -40.50 -3.21
C GLY A 18 -28.86 -39.47 -4.27
N SER A 19 -29.01 -38.19 -3.95
CA SER A 19 -28.43 -37.11 -4.73
C SER A 19 -26.91 -37.22 -4.67
N ASN A 20 -26.29 -37.67 -5.76
CA ASN A 20 -24.84 -37.55 -5.97
C ASN A 20 -24.47 -36.07 -6.00
N GLN A 21 -24.05 -35.53 -4.85
CA GLN A 21 -23.28 -34.30 -4.84
C GLN A 21 -21.90 -34.62 -5.41
N ILE A 22 -21.64 -34.09 -6.61
CA ILE A 22 -20.30 -34.00 -7.16
C ILE A 22 -19.48 -33.21 -6.13
N PRO A 23 -18.36 -33.72 -5.62
CA PRO A 23 -17.51 -32.94 -4.73
C PRO A 23 -17.02 -31.74 -5.55
N VAL A 24 -17.45 -30.54 -5.18
CA VAL A 24 -16.76 -29.32 -5.59
C VAL A 24 -15.36 -29.48 -5.01
N LEU A 25 -14.38 -29.71 -5.88
CA LEU A 25 -12.98 -29.50 -5.54
C LEU A 25 -12.86 -28.02 -5.14
N ARG A 26 -13.05 -27.71 -3.87
CA ARG A 26 -12.60 -26.46 -3.27
C ARG A 26 -11.08 -26.52 -3.37
N HIS A 27 -10.52 -25.95 -4.43
CA HIS A 27 -9.19 -25.38 -4.29
C HIS A 27 -9.32 -24.37 -3.15
N PRO A 28 -8.58 -24.52 -2.04
CA PRO A 28 -8.54 -23.49 -1.03
C PRO A 28 -7.91 -22.28 -1.71
N ASP A 29 -8.73 -21.30 -2.08
CA ASP A 29 -8.21 -20.03 -2.56
C ASP A 29 -7.60 -19.35 -1.33
N HIS A 30 -6.30 -19.55 -1.12
CA HIS A 30 -5.53 -19.06 0.03
C HIS A 30 -5.33 -17.53 0.00
N ARG A 31 -6.20 -16.81 -0.70
CA ARG A 31 -6.12 -15.36 -0.89
C ARG A 31 -6.79 -14.57 0.23
N HIS A 32 -7.49 -15.22 1.16
CA HIS A 32 -8.18 -14.52 2.24
C HIS A 32 -7.21 -13.83 3.20
N VAL A 33 -7.56 -12.62 3.61
CA VAL A 33 -6.84 -11.87 4.65
C VAL A 33 -7.28 -12.31 6.04
N SER A 34 -6.35 -12.48 6.98
CA SER A 34 -6.67 -12.83 8.37
C SER A 34 -7.34 -11.67 9.13
N PRO A 35 -8.19 -11.96 10.14
CA PRO A 35 -8.77 -10.92 11.00
C PRO A 35 -7.71 -10.07 11.73
N GLU A 36 -6.57 -10.66 12.06
CA GLU A 36 -5.43 -9.99 12.66
C GLU A 36 -4.84 -8.96 11.69
N LEU A 37 -4.52 -9.37 10.46
CA LEU A 37 -3.96 -8.49 9.45
C LEU A 37 -4.96 -7.39 9.07
N PHE A 38 -6.24 -7.71 8.90
CA PHE A 38 -7.28 -6.71 8.60
C PHE A 38 -7.32 -5.59 9.65
N ARG A 39 -7.30 -5.93 10.95
CA ARG A 39 -7.26 -4.94 12.05
C ARG A 39 -5.97 -4.13 12.03
N GLU A 40 -4.84 -4.77 11.73
CA GLU A 40 -3.55 -4.07 11.63
C GLU A 40 -3.52 -3.08 10.47
N LEU A 41 -4.06 -3.45 9.30
CA LEU A 41 -4.14 -2.57 8.13
C LEU A 41 -5.10 -1.39 8.38
N GLU A 42 -6.26 -1.64 9.00
CA GLU A 42 -7.18 -0.59 9.43
C GLU A 42 -6.49 0.40 10.37
N GLU A 43 -5.77 -0.10 11.37
CA GLU A 43 -5.06 0.74 12.32
C GLU A 43 -3.95 1.55 11.64
N LEU A 44 -3.16 0.91 10.78
CA LEU A 44 -2.07 1.56 10.05
C LEU A 44 -2.58 2.62 9.07
N SER A 45 -3.81 2.47 8.54
CA SER A 45 -4.44 3.52 7.74
C SER A 45 -4.70 4.80 8.56
N ARG A 46 -5.14 4.65 9.83
CA ARG A 46 -5.32 5.75 10.77
C ARG A 46 -3.98 6.37 11.19
N VAL A 47 -2.95 5.54 11.40
CA VAL A 47 -1.58 5.98 11.71
C VAL A 47 -1.01 6.79 10.54
N VAL A 48 -1.13 6.32 9.29
CA VAL A 48 -0.59 7.06 8.15
C VAL A 48 -1.38 8.34 7.87
N ASP A 49 -2.69 8.39 8.13
CA ASP A 49 -3.48 9.63 8.01
C ASP A 49 -2.94 10.75 8.92
N ILE A 50 -2.50 10.42 10.14
CA ILE A 50 -1.91 11.39 11.08
C ILE A 50 -0.67 12.09 10.48
N SER A 51 0.05 11.44 9.56
CA SER A 51 1.20 12.07 8.89
C SER A 51 0.81 13.33 8.09
N TYR A 52 -0.47 13.47 7.70
CA TYR A 52 -1.00 14.67 7.05
C TYR A 52 -1.19 15.86 7.99
N CYS A 53 -1.00 15.68 9.30
CA CYS A 53 -0.87 16.79 10.24
C CYS A 53 0.53 17.42 10.24
N VAL A 54 1.52 16.78 9.61
CA VAL A 54 2.88 17.33 9.50
C VAL A 54 2.98 18.22 8.27
N GLY A 55 3.45 19.46 8.44
CA GLY A 55 3.69 20.40 7.33
C GLY A 55 2.47 21.16 6.82
N SER A 56 1.29 20.97 7.42
CA SER A 56 0.13 21.85 7.23
C SER A 56 0.28 23.15 8.03
N THR A 57 -0.50 24.19 7.69
CA THR A 57 -0.63 25.44 8.46
C THR A 57 -1.33 25.26 9.83
N SER A 58 -1.62 24.02 10.22
CA SER A 58 -2.25 23.64 11.48
C SER A 58 -1.21 23.43 12.59
N TRP A 59 -1.67 23.07 13.79
CA TRP A 59 -0.88 22.93 15.02
C TRP A 59 0.13 21.77 15.03
N GLY A 60 0.26 21.00 13.94
CA GLY A 60 1.21 19.89 13.85
C GLY A 60 0.85 18.69 14.72
N ILE A 61 1.86 17.87 15.01
CA ILE A 61 1.83 16.82 16.04
C ILE A 61 2.74 17.28 17.18
N SER A 62 2.26 17.17 18.41
CA SER A 62 2.95 17.61 19.63
C SER A 62 3.12 16.46 20.62
N LYS A 63 4.11 16.58 21.51
CA LYS A 63 4.34 15.58 22.58
C LYS A 63 3.20 15.63 23.62
N PRO A 64 2.81 14.50 24.25
CA PRO A 64 3.34 13.15 24.05
C PRO A 64 2.95 12.56 22.69
N PHE A 65 1.69 12.59 22.27
CA PHE A 65 1.29 12.33 20.88
C PHE A 65 -0.10 12.96 20.67
N SER A 66 -0.13 14.25 20.33
CA SER A 66 -1.36 15.04 20.24
C SER A 66 -1.41 15.83 18.93
N CYS A 67 -2.54 15.79 18.25
CA CYS A 67 -2.78 16.49 16.99
C CYS A 67 -4.28 16.76 16.82
N LEU A 68 -4.63 17.58 15.83
CA LEU A 68 -6.03 17.88 15.51
C LEU A 68 -6.79 16.65 14.99
N SER A 69 -6.11 15.73 14.30
CA SER A 69 -6.70 14.53 13.72
C SER A 69 -6.92 13.45 14.79
N ARG A 70 -6.43 12.23 14.54
CA ARG A 70 -6.81 11.03 15.30
C ARG A 70 -5.76 10.57 16.31
N CYS A 71 -4.90 11.47 16.78
CA CYS A 71 -3.88 11.10 17.76
C CYS A 71 -4.48 10.58 19.09
N SER A 72 -5.70 11.00 19.43
CA SER A 72 -6.43 10.51 20.61
C SER A 72 -6.76 9.02 20.58
N ASP A 73 -6.76 8.39 19.40
CA ASP A 73 -7.00 6.96 19.25
C ASP A 73 -5.81 6.10 19.69
N PHE A 74 -4.65 6.74 19.92
CA PHE A 74 -3.38 6.09 20.18
C PHE A 74 -2.78 6.57 21.51
N PRO A 75 -3.40 6.25 22.66
CA PRO A 75 -2.97 6.75 23.97
C PRO A 75 -1.58 6.23 24.38
N ASP A 76 -1.16 5.07 23.86
CA ASP A 76 0.15 4.47 24.13
C ASP A 76 1.27 4.97 23.22
N PHE A 77 0.99 5.97 22.35
CA PHE A 77 1.99 6.52 21.45
C PHE A 77 2.78 7.66 22.08
N GLU A 78 4.07 7.72 21.75
CA GLU A 78 4.96 8.84 22.07
C GLU A 78 5.63 9.36 20.78
N LEU A 79 5.51 10.65 20.51
CA LEU A 79 6.16 11.36 19.42
C LEU A 79 7.66 11.51 19.72
N VAL A 80 8.49 10.92 18.87
CA VAL A 80 9.94 11.11 18.88
C VAL A 80 10.27 12.42 18.17
N THR A 81 9.88 12.53 16.89
CA THR A 81 10.17 13.69 16.05
C THR A 81 9.20 13.79 14.87
N THR A 82 9.13 14.97 14.26
CA THR A 82 8.50 15.20 12.95
C THR A 82 9.54 15.78 11.99
N TRP A 83 9.46 15.46 10.71
CA TRP A 83 10.26 16.13 9.68
C TRP A 83 9.38 16.71 8.58
N ASN A 84 9.87 17.80 7.99
CA ASN A 84 9.32 18.40 6.78
C ASN A 84 10.50 18.97 5.99
N THR A 85 10.76 18.46 4.79
CA THR A 85 11.90 18.93 3.98
C THR A 85 11.56 20.09 3.03
N GLY A 86 10.29 20.55 2.97
CA GLY A 86 9.87 21.71 2.18
C GLY A 86 8.45 21.61 1.57
N VAL A 87 8.19 22.40 0.51
CA VAL A 87 6.87 22.58 -0.14
C VAL A 87 6.81 22.00 -1.58
N LEU A 88 7.90 21.46 -2.11
CA LEU A 88 8.03 20.86 -3.46
C LEU A 88 7.73 19.35 -3.46
N LEU A 89 7.55 18.76 -4.65
CA LEU A 89 7.31 17.31 -4.84
C LEU A 89 8.48 16.38 -4.48
N ARG A 90 9.65 16.96 -4.19
CA ARG A 90 10.82 16.23 -3.63
C ARG A 90 10.82 16.25 -2.11
N ASP A 91 9.82 16.89 -1.52
CA ASP A 91 9.73 17.07 -0.10
C ASP A 91 8.92 15.97 0.54
N SER A 92 9.49 15.49 1.63
CA SER A 92 8.93 14.42 2.43
C SER A 92 8.58 14.99 3.78
N CYS A 93 7.41 14.58 4.25
CA CYS A 93 6.93 14.91 5.58
C CYS A 93 6.55 13.63 6.28
N GLY A 94 6.65 13.65 7.59
CA GLY A 94 6.28 12.50 8.38
C GLY A 94 6.71 12.64 9.82
N TYR A 95 6.56 11.55 10.56
CA TYR A 95 6.93 11.50 11.96
C TYR A 95 7.49 10.14 12.35
N ILE A 96 8.23 10.13 13.46
CA ILE A 96 8.64 8.94 14.18
C ILE A 96 7.88 8.92 15.50
N ALA A 97 7.21 7.81 15.80
CA ALA A 97 6.56 7.59 17.07
C ALA A 97 6.91 6.22 17.65
N LEU A 98 6.92 6.13 18.98
CA LEU A 98 6.95 4.88 19.71
C LEU A 98 5.51 4.47 20.00
N ASP A 99 5.19 3.20 19.86
CA ASP A 99 3.97 2.59 20.39
C ASP A 99 4.39 1.62 21.49
N HIS A 100 4.16 2.03 22.73
CA HIS A 100 4.53 1.25 23.89
C HIS A 100 3.62 0.05 24.13
N GLY A 101 2.36 0.12 23.66
CA GLY A 101 1.38 -0.95 23.81
C GLY A 101 1.71 -2.16 22.95
N LYS A 102 2.13 -1.93 21.70
CA LYS A 102 2.55 -2.99 20.77
C LYS A 102 4.05 -3.19 20.65
N LYS A 103 4.86 -2.39 21.37
CA LYS A 103 6.32 -2.39 21.30
C LYS A 103 6.82 -2.25 19.86
N ARG A 104 6.50 -1.12 19.23
CA ARG A 104 6.98 -0.82 17.87
C ARG A 104 7.47 0.61 17.73
N ILE A 105 8.46 0.81 16.86
CA ILE A 105 8.90 2.13 16.40
C ILE A 105 8.28 2.34 15.03
N ILE A 106 7.44 3.36 14.90
CA ILE A 106 6.70 3.66 13.67
C ILE A 106 7.38 4.85 12.98
N VAL A 107 7.69 4.70 11.70
CA VAL A 107 8.07 5.79 10.81
C VAL A 107 6.98 5.96 9.77
N ALA A 108 6.23 7.05 9.85
CA ALA A 108 5.09 7.32 8.97
C ALA A 108 5.44 8.37 7.93
N PHE A 109 5.28 8.03 6.65
CA PHE A 109 5.59 8.87 5.50
C PHE A 109 4.31 9.42 4.87
N ARG A 110 4.18 10.74 4.84
CA ARG A 110 3.06 11.45 4.22
C ARG A 110 3.18 11.43 2.70
N GLY A 111 2.03 11.34 2.01
CA GLY A 111 1.93 11.70 0.59
C GLY A 111 1.91 13.20 0.33
N THR A 112 1.72 13.58 -0.92
CA THR A 112 1.54 14.99 -1.33
C THR A 112 0.12 15.47 -1.01
N TYR A 113 -0.07 16.73 -0.60
CA TYR A 113 -1.42 17.31 -0.47
C TYR A 113 -2.12 17.49 -1.83
N SER A 114 -1.37 17.81 -2.89
CA SER A 114 -1.87 17.96 -4.26
C SER A 114 -1.78 16.63 -5.02
N ILE A 115 -2.55 15.64 -4.56
CA ILE A 115 -2.61 14.30 -5.17
C ILE A 115 -3.00 14.41 -6.65
N ALA A 116 -3.92 15.32 -7.01
CA ALA A 116 -4.30 15.55 -8.40
C ALA A 116 -3.08 15.94 -9.26
N ASN A 117 -2.22 16.86 -8.78
CA ASN A 117 -0.99 17.19 -9.49
C ASN A 117 -0.04 16.00 -9.52
N THR A 118 0.05 15.23 -8.44
CA THR A 118 0.89 14.01 -8.41
C THR A 118 0.44 13.00 -9.46
N VAL A 119 -0.86 12.74 -9.61
CA VAL A 119 -1.40 11.87 -10.65
C VAL A 119 -1.03 12.40 -12.04
N VAL A 120 -1.29 13.68 -12.30
CA VAL A 120 -0.94 14.33 -13.58
C VAL A 120 0.56 14.23 -13.86
N ASP A 121 1.41 14.53 -12.88
CA ASP A 121 2.86 14.52 -13.04
C ASP A 121 3.38 13.10 -13.31
N LEU A 122 2.81 12.09 -12.65
CA LEU A 122 3.17 10.68 -12.84
C LEU A 122 2.56 10.07 -14.11
N SER A 123 1.48 10.62 -14.68
CA SER A 123 0.80 10.09 -15.87
C SER A 123 1.16 10.81 -17.17
N THR A 124 1.62 12.07 -17.12
CA THR A 124 1.88 12.88 -18.33
C THR A 124 3.37 13.14 -18.60
N VAL A 125 4.26 13.04 -17.60
CA VAL A 125 5.68 13.35 -17.76
C VAL A 125 6.55 12.17 -17.36
N PRO A 126 7.24 11.51 -18.32
CA PRO A 126 8.23 10.48 -18.00
C PRO A 126 9.32 11.03 -17.08
N GLN A 127 9.42 10.48 -15.88
CA GLN A 127 10.38 10.94 -14.89
C GLN A 127 11.72 10.25 -15.05
N LYS A 128 12.80 11.01 -14.80
CA LYS A 128 14.17 10.51 -14.92
C LYS A 128 14.39 9.34 -13.96
N TYR A 129 14.93 8.26 -14.51
CA TYR A 129 15.49 7.17 -13.74
C TYR A 129 16.89 7.49 -13.22
N VAL A 130 17.20 7.06 -12.01
CA VAL A 130 18.56 7.07 -11.46
C VAL A 130 18.97 5.67 -11.02
N PRO A 131 20.26 5.29 -11.13
CA PRO A 131 20.74 4.00 -10.64
C PRO A 131 20.41 3.80 -9.16
N TYR A 132 20.06 2.56 -8.79
CA TYR A 132 19.78 2.16 -7.42
C TYR A 132 20.62 0.92 -7.02
N PRO A 133 21.22 0.88 -5.82
CA PRO A 133 21.37 1.99 -4.88
C PRO A 133 22.19 3.13 -5.52
N GLY A 134 21.95 4.37 -5.11
CA GLY A 134 22.74 5.52 -5.59
C GLY A 134 24.23 5.31 -5.29
N GLU A 135 25.09 5.93 -6.10
CA GLU A 135 26.52 6.03 -5.83
C GLU A 135 26.73 6.94 -4.60
N ASP A 136 26.49 6.42 -3.39
CA ASP A 136 26.93 7.12 -2.19
C ASP A 136 28.40 6.80 -1.91
N GLU A 137 29.11 7.88 -1.66
CA GLU A 137 30.54 8.08 -1.49
C GLU A 137 31.21 7.09 -0.52
N GLY A 138 32.30 6.47 -0.98
CA GLY A 138 33.31 5.85 -0.13
C GLY A 138 32.88 4.55 0.54
N GLU A 139 33.05 3.42 -0.16
CA GLU A 139 33.30 2.15 0.54
C GLU A 139 34.54 2.36 1.43
N ASP A 140 34.36 2.63 2.72
CA ASP A 140 35.44 2.54 3.70
C ASP A 140 35.78 1.04 3.84
N PRO A 141 36.98 0.60 3.42
CA PRO A 141 37.36 -0.81 3.45
C PRO A 141 37.34 -1.42 4.86
N ALA A 142 37.23 -0.61 5.92
CA ALA A 142 37.21 -1.03 7.31
C ALA A 142 35.83 -1.48 7.83
N THR A 143 34.73 -1.20 7.12
CA THR A 143 33.38 -1.60 7.54
C THR A 143 32.75 -2.57 6.53
N GLN A 144 33.23 -3.81 6.54
CA GLN A 144 32.58 -4.90 5.80
C GLN A 144 31.24 -5.24 6.46
N ALA A 145 30.21 -4.44 6.16
CA ALA A 145 28.83 -4.88 6.28
C ALA A 145 28.70 -6.21 5.52
N PRO A 146 27.78 -7.11 5.93
CA PRO A 146 27.51 -8.34 5.20
C PRO A 146 27.39 -8.06 3.70
N LYS A 147 27.87 -8.98 2.85
CA LYS A 147 27.72 -8.90 1.39
C LYS A 147 26.25 -8.99 1.02
N GLU A 148 25.51 -7.92 1.27
CA GLU A 148 24.13 -7.77 0.89
C GLU A 148 24.04 -7.86 -0.64
N PRO A 149 23.07 -8.60 -1.18
CA PRO A 149 22.90 -8.72 -2.63
C PRO A 149 22.82 -7.33 -3.27
N LYS A 150 23.68 -7.05 -4.25
CA LYS A 150 23.62 -5.78 -5.00
C LYS A 150 22.42 -5.81 -5.95
N CYS A 151 21.74 -4.68 -6.07
CA CYS A 151 20.66 -4.49 -7.05
C CYS A 151 21.27 -4.32 -8.44
N MET A 152 21.09 -5.30 -9.33
CA MET A 152 21.66 -5.27 -10.68
C MET A 152 20.66 -4.67 -11.68
N ASN A 153 21.13 -3.72 -12.51
CA ASN A 153 20.30 -3.02 -13.50
C ASN A 153 19.04 -2.37 -12.90
N CYS A 154 19.15 -1.88 -11.66
CA CYS A 154 18.05 -1.26 -10.96
C CYS A 154 18.04 0.23 -11.18
N THR A 155 16.88 0.75 -11.56
CA THR A 155 16.65 2.18 -11.64
C THR A 155 15.38 2.55 -10.90
N VAL A 156 15.43 3.70 -10.23
CA VAL A 156 14.35 4.24 -9.40
C VAL A 156 13.92 5.61 -9.91
N HIS A 157 12.65 5.95 -9.69
CA HIS A 157 12.12 7.28 -9.93
C HIS A 157 12.93 8.35 -9.17
N MET A 158 13.52 9.32 -9.89
CA MET A 158 14.39 10.36 -9.31
C MET A 158 13.71 11.12 -8.16
N GLY A 159 12.41 11.43 -8.29
CA GLY A 159 11.66 12.16 -7.27
C GLY A 159 11.53 11.40 -5.94
N PHE A 160 11.22 10.09 -6.02
CA PHE A 160 11.06 9.26 -4.81
C PHE A 160 12.41 9.04 -4.14
N HIS A 161 13.45 8.79 -4.95
CA HIS A 161 14.81 8.63 -4.43
C HIS A 161 15.33 9.91 -3.78
N SER A 162 15.14 11.08 -4.40
CA SER A 162 15.53 12.36 -3.81
C SER A 162 14.80 12.62 -2.49
N SER A 163 13.51 12.30 -2.43
CA SER A 163 12.69 12.43 -1.23
C SER A 163 13.23 11.57 -0.09
N TRP A 164 13.60 10.31 -0.38
CA TRP A 164 14.25 9.45 0.62
C TRP A 164 15.62 9.99 1.05
N LEU A 165 16.50 10.37 0.11
CA LEU A 165 17.84 10.88 0.43
C LEU A 165 17.82 12.18 1.25
N ASN A 166 16.79 13.00 1.09
CA ASN A 166 16.57 14.18 1.92
C ASN A 166 16.03 13.79 3.31
N SER A 167 15.04 12.89 3.36
CA SER A 167 14.42 12.44 4.61
C SER A 167 15.39 11.68 5.51
N ARG A 168 16.23 10.81 4.94
CA ARG A 168 17.13 9.93 5.70
C ARG A 168 18.06 10.69 6.62
N LYS A 169 18.43 11.93 6.25
CA LYS A 169 19.29 12.83 7.05
C LYS A 169 18.64 13.24 8.36
N HIS A 170 17.31 13.30 8.41
CA HIS A 170 16.52 13.62 9.59
C HIS A 170 16.05 12.35 10.32
N ILE A 171 15.79 11.27 9.60
CA ILE A 171 15.23 10.03 10.16
C ILE A 171 16.32 9.19 10.83
N LEU A 172 17.45 8.94 10.17
CA LEU A 172 18.42 7.95 10.64
C LEU A 172 18.99 8.26 12.04
N PRO A 173 19.41 9.50 12.38
CA PRO A 173 19.95 9.79 13.71
C PRO A 173 18.96 9.48 14.83
N GLU A 174 17.71 9.93 14.67
CA GLU A 174 16.64 9.74 15.65
C GLU A 174 16.22 8.27 15.73
N LEU A 175 16.03 7.62 14.58
CA LEU A 175 15.63 6.22 14.51
C LEU A 175 16.68 5.30 15.15
N GLN A 176 17.97 5.54 14.87
CA GLN A 176 19.06 4.74 15.46
C GLN A 176 19.13 4.90 16.97
N ALA A 177 18.90 6.11 17.49
CA ALA A 177 18.81 6.34 18.93
C ALA A 177 17.65 5.54 19.55
N GLN A 178 16.46 5.55 18.92
CA GLN A 178 15.32 4.79 19.42
C GLN A 178 15.50 3.27 19.32
N LEU A 179 16.09 2.77 18.23
CA LEU A 179 16.40 1.34 18.08
C LEU A 179 17.44 0.86 19.11
N PHE A 180 18.36 1.73 19.53
CA PHE A 180 19.31 1.44 20.60
C PHE A 180 18.63 1.37 21.98
N VAL A 181 17.72 2.30 22.27
CA VAL A 181 17.01 2.36 23.55
C VAL A 181 15.92 1.27 23.65
N HIS A 182 15.32 0.90 22.53
CA HIS A 182 14.21 -0.05 22.43
C HIS A 182 14.56 -1.24 21.51
N PRO A 183 15.54 -2.08 21.88
CA PRO A 183 15.99 -3.18 21.03
C PRO A 183 14.95 -4.29 20.84
N ASP A 184 13.93 -4.35 21.72
CA ASP A 184 12.80 -5.29 21.62
C ASP A 184 11.62 -4.75 20.80
N TYR A 185 11.71 -3.52 20.28
CA TYR A 185 10.61 -2.93 19.51
C TYR A 185 10.71 -3.30 18.02
N GLN A 186 9.59 -3.67 17.42
CA GLN A 186 9.49 -3.92 15.99
C GLN A 186 9.56 -2.60 15.22
N LEU A 187 10.42 -2.52 14.20
CA LEU A 187 10.45 -1.38 13.28
C LEU A 187 9.30 -1.51 12.27
N THR A 188 8.42 -0.52 12.21
CA THR A 188 7.28 -0.45 11.28
C THR A 188 7.41 0.81 10.43
N LEU A 189 7.39 0.65 9.11
CA LEU A 189 7.33 1.76 8.15
C LEU A 189 5.93 1.78 7.54
N VAL A 190 5.29 2.94 7.54
CA VAL A 190 3.98 3.11 6.91
C VAL A 190 3.97 4.31 5.98
N GLY A 191 3.38 4.20 4.80
CA GLY A 191 3.35 5.28 3.82
C GLY A 191 2.10 5.25 2.95
N HIS A 192 1.60 6.43 2.59
CA HIS A 192 0.46 6.59 1.69
C HIS A 192 0.84 7.40 0.46
N SER A 193 0.30 7.05 -0.72
CA SER A 193 0.56 7.76 -1.98
C SER A 193 2.08 7.81 -2.27
N LEU A 194 2.61 8.98 -2.63
CA LEU A 194 4.07 9.22 -2.75
C LEU A 194 4.86 8.76 -1.51
N GLY A 195 4.28 8.90 -0.31
CA GLY A 195 4.88 8.42 0.94
C GLY A 195 5.06 6.90 0.97
N GLY A 196 4.21 6.15 0.27
CA GLY A 196 4.37 4.70 0.06
C GLY A 196 5.66 4.36 -0.69
N ALA A 197 5.93 5.05 -1.81
CA ALA A 197 7.17 4.84 -2.56
C ALA A 197 8.42 5.24 -1.75
N VAL A 198 8.32 6.29 -0.91
CA VAL A 198 9.42 6.65 0.00
C VAL A 198 9.61 5.59 1.09
N ALA A 199 8.53 5.04 1.66
CA ALA A 199 8.59 3.96 2.64
C ALA A 199 9.20 2.67 2.06
N ALA A 200 8.91 2.37 0.78
CA ALA A 200 9.53 1.26 0.05
C ALA A 200 11.06 1.38 0.02
N LEU A 201 11.56 2.55 -0.41
CA LEU A 201 13.00 2.84 -0.50
C LEU A 201 13.67 2.88 0.88
N ALA A 202 12.98 3.46 1.87
CA ALA A 202 13.42 3.45 3.26
C ALA A 202 13.56 2.02 3.80
N GLY A 203 12.59 1.15 3.50
CA GLY A 203 12.61 -0.26 3.87
C GLY A 203 13.82 -1.00 3.33
N LEU A 204 14.16 -0.80 2.05
CA LEU A 204 15.35 -1.39 1.44
C LEU A 204 16.66 -0.88 2.07
N ASP A 205 16.79 0.43 2.31
CA ASP A 205 17.97 1.03 2.95
C ASP A 205 18.15 0.50 4.39
N LEU A 206 17.06 0.43 5.15
CA LEU A 206 17.07 -0.09 6.52
C LEU A 206 17.36 -1.59 6.58
N LEU A 207 16.84 -2.39 5.64
CA LEU A 207 17.23 -3.80 5.49
C LEU A 207 18.73 -3.94 5.19
N ALA A 208 19.27 -3.13 4.28
CA ALA A 208 20.70 -3.14 3.94
C ALA A 208 21.60 -2.75 5.13
N ARG A 209 21.07 -1.98 6.09
CA ARG A 209 21.74 -1.62 7.35
C ARG A 209 21.60 -2.69 8.44
N GLY A 210 20.94 -3.81 8.17
CA GLY A 210 20.77 -4.93 9.11
C GLY A 210 19.55 -4.80 10.03
N TYR A 211 18.65 -3.84 9.79
CA TYR A 211 17.37 -3.78 10.50
C TYR A 211 16.34 -4.71 9.84
N SER A 212 15.24 -5.02 10.52
CA SER A 212 14.15 -5.86 10.01
C SER A 212 12.81 -5.11 10.00
N PRO A 213 12.62 -4.11 9.12
CA PRO A 213 11.38 -3.36 9.04
C PRO A 213 10.21 -4.22 8.55
N ILE A 214 9.01 -3.93 9.05
CA ILE A 214 7.74 -4.29 8.43
C ILE A 214 7.23 -3.06 7.68
N VAL A 215 7.04 -3.17 6.37
CA VAL A 215 6.62 -2.07 5.50
C VAL A 215 5.14 -2.28 5.13
N THR A 216 4.32 -1.26 5.34
CA THR A 216 2.92 -1.24 4.88
C THR A 216 2.68 0.03 4.09
N THR A 217 2.26 -0.11 2.83
CA THR A 217 1.99 1.03 1.96
C THR A 217 0.54 1.04 1.50
N PHE A 218 -0.03 2.23 1.31
CA PHE A 218 -1.38 2.44 0.82
C PHE A 218 -1.32 3.28 -0.45
N GLY A 219 -1.81 2.77 -1.58
CA GLY A 219 -1.77 3.52 -2.85
C GLY A 219 -0.35 3.81 -3.33
N GLU A 220 0.58 2.88 -3.10
CA GLU A 220 1.98 3.04 -3.50
C GLU A 220 2.11 3.07 -5.03
N PRO A 221 2.67 4.14 -5.64
CA PRO A 221 2.97 4.17 -7.07
C PRO A 221 4.16 3.27 -7.44
N ARG A 222 4.28 2.93 -8.72
CA ARG A 222 5.42 2.19 -9.26
C ARG A 222 6.73 2.94 -8.99
N ALA A 223 7.59 2.39 -8.15
CA ALA A 223 8.79 3.09 -7.68
C ALA A 223 9.97 3.06 -8.68
N GLY A 224 10.04 2.07 -9.55
CA GLY A 224 11.18 1.89 -10.44
C GLY A 224 10.97 0.87 -11.56
N ASN A 225 12.07 0.44 -12.16
CA ASN A 225 12.06 -0.53 -13.24
C ASN A 225 11.91 -1.98 -12.75
N GLU A 226 11.80 -2.91 -13.68
CA GLU A 226 11.71 -4.35 -13.38
C GLU A 226 12.91 -4.86 -12.56
N GLY A 227 14.11 -4.29 -12.76
CA GLY A 227 15.30 -4.61 -11.94
C GLY A 227 15.10 -4.28 -10.47
N LEU A 228 14.57 -3.09 -10.17
CA LEU A 228 14.26 -2.67 -8.80
C LEU A 228 13.14 -3.52 -8.19
N VAL A 229 12.08 -3.80 -8.95
CA VAL A 229 10.97 -4.65 -8.50
C VAL A 229 11.44 -6.04 -8.10
N LYS A 230 12.21 -6.71 -8.98
CA LYS A 230 12.77 -8.04 -8.70
C LYS A 230 13.64 -8.04 -7.46
N TYR A 231 14.33 -6.92 -7.21
CA TYR A 231 15.11 -6.73 -6.00
C TYR A 231 14.22 -6.58 -4.77
N ILE A 232 13.18 -5.74 -4.80
CA ILE A 232 12.20 -5.62 -3.71
C ILE A 232 11.63 -7.00 -3.36
N ASP A 233 11.15 -7.76 -4.34
CA ASP A 233 10.55 -9.07 -4.09
C ASP A 233 11.54 -10.03 -3.42
N ALA A 234 12.79 -10.01 -3.86
CA ALA A 234 13.82 -10.89 -3.31
C ALA A 234 14.21 -10.47 -1.89
N ARG A 235 14.27 -9.16 -1.61
CA ARG A 235 14.65 -8.62 -0.29
C ARG A 235 13.59 -8.83 0.78
N PHE A 236 12.31 -8.85 0.38
CA PHE A 236 11.17 -9.03 1.28
C PHE A 236 10.48 -10.40 1.17
N ASP A 237 11.03 -11.33 0.38
CA ASP A 237 10.50 -12.67 0.12
C ASP A 237 9.04 -12.70 -0.41
N LEU A 238 8.74 -11.84 -1.38
CA LEU A 238 7.37 -11.63 -1.88
C LEU A 238 6.93 -12.61 -2.98
N ARG A 239 7.82 -13.51 -3.43
CA ARG A 239 7.56 -14.40 -4.58
C ARG A 239 6.81 -15.67 -4.23
N ASN A 240 6.69 -16.02 -2.95
CA ASN A 240 6.18 -17.33 -2.52
C ASN A 240 4.65 -17.46 -2.52
N GLY A 241 3.93 -16.62 -3.28
CA GLY A 241 2.47 -16.61 -3.32
C GLY A 241 1.85 -16.11 -2.00
N SER A 242 0.54 -16.32 -1.84
CA SER A 242 -0.16 -15.90 -0.61
C SER A 242 0.44 -16.57 0.64
N PRO A 243 0.76 -15.81 1.70
CA PRO A 243 1.38 -16.38 2.89
C PRO A 243 0.46 -17.38 3.59
N VAL A 244 1.02 -18.44 4.16
CA VAL A 244 0.27 -19.36 5.04
C VAL A 244 -0.17 -18.65 6.33
N ASP A 245 0.65 -17.71 6.81
CA ASP A 245 0.38 -16.82 7.93
C ASP A 245 0.73 -15.39 7.49
N ASP A 246 -0.29 -14.64 7.07
CA ASP A 246 -0.14 -13.32 6.47
C ASP A 246 0.26 -12.22 7.47
N THR A 247 0.18 -12.49 8.77
CA THR A 247 0.67 -11.59 9.81
C THR A 247 2.19 -11.44 9.77
N LYS A 248 2.90 -12.45 9.24
CA LYS A 248 4.37 -12.47 9.13
C LYS A 248 4.92 -11.77 7.89
N SER A 249 4.06 -11.29 7.00
CA SER A 249 4.48 -10.57 5.79
C SER A 249 5.25 -9.30 6.16
N LYS A 250 6.49 -9.19 5.68
CA LYS A 250 7.37 -8.05 5.96
C LYS A 250 7.13 -6.85 5.04
N TYR A 251 6.45 -7.05 3.93
CA TYR A 251 6.02 -5.99 3.03
C TYR A 251 4.57 -6.23 2.63
N ARG A 252 3.72 -5.21 2.79
CA ARG A 252 2.29 -5.26 2.53
C ARG A 252 1.92 -4.04 1.69
N ARG A 253 1.66 -4.23 0.40
CA ARG A 253 1.26 -3.16 -0.54
C ARG A 253 -0.27 -3.16 -0.67
N VAL A 254 -0.95 -2.27 0.02
CA VAL A 254 -2.41 -2.16 -0.03
C VAL A 254 -2.83 -1.30 -1.22
N THR A 255 -3.69 -1.84 -2.06
CA THR A 255 -4.28 -1.19 -3.22
C THR A 255 -5.80 -1.18 -3.11
N HIS A 256 -6.45 -0.22 -3.76
CA HIS A 256 -7.89 -0.05 -3.73
C HIS A 256 -8.46 -0.02 -5.15
N ALA A 257 -9.66 -0.58 -5.34
CA ALA A 257 -10.37 -0.49 -6.60
C ALA A 257 -10.49 0.96 -7.09
N ASP A 258 -10.33 1.21 -8.38
CA ASP A 258 -10.42 2.55 -8.98
C ASP A 258 -9.34 3.56 -8.54
N ASP A 259 -8.34 3.16 -7.73
CA ASP A 259 -7.18 4.00 -7.43
C ASP A 259 -6.18 3.96 -8.60
N PRO A 260 -5.93 5.08 -9.31
CA PRO A 260 -4.99 5.09 -10.42
C PRO A 260 -3.52 5.10 -10.00
N VAL A 261 -3.19 5.52 -8.77
CA VAL A 261 -1.81 5.82 -8.39
C VAL A 261 -0.90 4.59 -8.37
N PRO A 262 -1.34 3.40 -7.90
CA PRO A 262 -0.54 2.18 -8.01
C PRO A 262 -0.20 1.77 -9.44
N LEU A 263 -0.95 2.28 -10.41
CA LEU A 263 -0.76 2.05 -11.83
C LEU A 263 0.01 3.19 -12.51
N LEU A 264 0.66 4.05 -11.73
CA LEU A 264 1.50 5.14 -12.21
C LEU A 264 2.88 5.11 -11.54
N PRO A 265 3.95 5.60 -12.21
CA PRO A 265 3.98 5.94 -13.64
C PRO A 265 3.74 4.73 -14.54
N LEU A 266 3.49 4.97 -15.82
CA LEU A 266 3.05 3.94 -16.78
C LEU A 266 4.10 2.86 -17.07
N THR A 267 3.63 1.64 -17.33
CA THR A 267 4.48 0.49 -17.68
C THR A 267 5.23 0.73 -19.00
N GLU A 268 4.63 1.47 -19.93
CA GLU A 268 5.20 1.90 -21.21
C GLU A 268 6.47 2.75 -21.04
N TRP A 269 6.64 3.39 -19.88
CA TRP A 269 7.82 4.18 -19.55
C TRP A 269 8.91 3.35 -18.85
N GLY A 270 8.70 2.03 -18.71
CA GLY A 270 9.63 1.10 -18.10
C GLY A 270 9.42 0.87 -16.60
N TYR A 271 8.34 1.40 -16.02
CA TYR A 271 7.99 1.19 -14.61
C TYR A 271 7.31 -0.16 -14.41
N ALA A 272 7.52 -0.75 -13.24
CA ALA A 272 6.90 -2.02 -12.87
C ALA A 272 6.36 -1.97 -11.43
N MET A 273 5.32 -2.77 -11.17
CA MET A 273 4.81 -3.04 -9.81
C MET A 273 5.54 -4.24 -9.24
N HIS A 274 5.70 -4.28 -7.91
CA HIS A 274 6.24 -5.44 -7.21
C HIS A 274 5.11 -6.25 -6.53
N ALA A 275 5.44 -7.47 -6.10
CA ALA A 275 4.52 -8.38 -5.41
C ALA A 275 4.14 -7.92 -4.00
N GLY A 276 3.41 -8.74 -3.25
CA GLY A 276 2.98 -8.42 -1.87
C GLY A 276 1.72 -7.55 -1.80
N GLU A 277 0.91 -7.56 -2.86
CA GLU A 277 -0.32 -6.78 -2.94
C GLU A 277 -1.46 -7.39 -2.14
N ILE A 278 -2.14 -6.54 -1.39
CA ILE A 278 -3.41 -6.80 -0.70
C ILE A 278 -4.44 -5.85 -1.28
N TYR A 279 -5.36 -6.38 -2.07
CA TYR A 279 -6.30 -5.58 -2.85
C TYR A 279 -7.65 -5.45 -2.14
N ILE A 280 -8.11 -4.20 -1.98
CA ILE A 280 -9.46 -3.85 -1.53
C ILE A 280 -10.35 -3.78 -2.77
N SER A 281 -11.20 -4.78 -2.93
CA SER A 281 -12.05 -4.94 -4.12
C SER A 281 -13.33 -4.11 -4.09
N LYS A 282 -13.75 -3.64 -2.91
CA LYS A 282 -14.94 -2.81 -2.73
C LYS A 282 -14.57 -1.34 -2.88
N SER A 283 -15.21 -0.65 -3.83
CA SER A 283 -14.95 0.76 -4.11
C SER A 283 -15.48 1.70 -3.01
N GLU A 284 -16.50 1.30 -2.23
CA GLU A 284 -17.08 2.16 -1.21
C GLU A 284 -16.48 1.96 0.19
N LEU A 285 -16.27 3.08 0.88
CA LEU A 285 -15.93 3.05 2.29
C LEU A 285 -17.13 2.60 3.16
N SER A 286 -16.91 1.83 4.22
CA SER A 286 -15.65 1.16 4.60
C SER A 286 -15.67 -0.31 4.13
N PRO A 287 -14.51 -0.91 3.78
CA PRO A 287 -14.42 -2.32 3.40
C PRO A 287 -14.59 -3.25 4.58
N ASP A 288 -15.09 -4.45 4.34
CA ASP A 288 -15.12 -5.58 5.26
C ASP A 288 -13.98 -6.54 4.95
N ILE A 289 -13.65 -7.44 5.88
CA ILE A 289 -12.57 -8.42 5.69
C ILE A 289 -12.73 -9.26 4.40
N ALA A 290 -13.98 -9.54 4.01
CA ALA A 290 -14.29 -10.29 2.79
C ALA A 290 -13.98 -9.51 1.50
N ASP A 291 -13.84 -8.19 1.59
CA ASP A 291 -13.53 -7.33 0.45
C ASP A 291 -12.02 -7.26 0.16
N LEU A 292 -11.18 -7.82 1.05
CA LEU A 292 -9.73 -7.86 0.91
C LEU A 292 -9.24 -9.23 0.52
N HIS A 293 -8.27 -9.26 -0.40
CA HIS A 293 -7.57 -10.49 -0.73
C HIS A 293 -6.12 -10.25 -1.17
N HIS A 294 -5.29 -11.27 -0.96
CA HIS A 294 -3.91 -11.32 -1.45
C HIS A 294 -3.87 -11.56 -2.95
N CYS A 295 -2.94 -10.86 -3.62
CA CYS A 295 -2.71 -10.95 -5.04
C CYS A 295 -1.45 -11.78 -5.35
N ASN A 296 -1.46 -12.48 -6.48
CA ASN A 296 -0.34 -13.33 -6.86
C ASN A 296 0.68 -12.62 -7.74
N GLY A 297 1.90 -12.48 -7.23
CA GLY A 297 3.01 -11.87 -7.95
C GLY A 297 2.76 -10.39 -8.29
N ASP A 298 3.37 -9.94 -9.36
CA ASP A 298 3.46 -8.51 -9.69
C ASP A 298 2.26 -8.00 -10.52
N THR A 299 1.56 -8.90 -11.21
CA THR A 299 0.57 -8.57 -12.25
C THR A 299 -0.70 -9.44 -12.20
N ASP A 300 -1.24 -9.70 -11.00
CA ASP A 300 -2.50 -10.43 -10.83
C ASP A 300 -3.68 -9.64 -11.45
N ARG A 301 -4.28 -10.18 -12.51
CA ARG A 301 -5.39 -9.53 -13.24
C ARG A 301 -6.69 -9.43 -12.43
N ASN A 302 -6.81 -10.17 -11.33
CA ASN A 302 -7.95 -10.06 -10.42
C ASN A 302 -7.78 -8.91 -9.41
N CYS A 303 -6.63 -8.25 -9.41
CA CYS A 303 -6.28 -7.13 -8.53
C CYS A 303 -6.06 -5.83 -9.33
N ILE A 304 -5.23 -4.90 -8.84
CA ILE A 304 -5.06 -3.59 -9.47
C ILE A 304 -4.53 -3.69 -10.90
N ALA A 305 -3.69 -4.70 -11.21
CA ALA A 305 -3.13 -4.90 -12.54
C ALA A 305 -4.21 -5.20 -13.61
N GLY A 306 -5.40 -5.65 -13.20
CA GLY A 306 -6.55 -5.79 -14.09
C GLY A 306 -7.05 -4.47 -14.70
N GLN A 307 -6.73 -3.34 -14.08
CA GLN A 307 -7.17 -2.00 -14.49
C GLN A 307 -6.09 -1.23 -15.30
N ASP A 308 -4.92 -1.85 -15.54
CA ASP A 308 -3.79 -1.18 -16.20
C ASP A 308 -4.15 -0.72 -17.63
N THR A 309 -4.78 -1.61 -18.42
CA THR A 309 -5.20 -1.31 -19.80
C THR A 309 -6.25 -0.22 -19.89
N THR A 310 -7.13 -0.11 -18.89
CA THR A 310 -8.17 0.92 -18.85
C THR A 310 -7.58 2.29 -18.54
N LEU A 311 -6.52 2.35 -17.72
CA LEU A 311 -5.83 3.60 -17.42
C LEU A 311 -5.00 4.10 -18.59
N VAL A 312 -4.24 3.24 -19.26
CA VAL A 312 -3.46 3.64 -20.45
C VAL A 312 -4.36 4.31 -21.49
N ALA A 313 -5.50 3.70 -21.81
CA ALA A 313 -6.48 4.29 -22.72
C ALA A 313 -7.01 5.65 -22.23
N SER A 314 -7.29 5.79 -20.93
CA SER A 314 -7.77 7.07 -20.37
C SER A 314 -6.70 8.18 -20.39
N VAL A 315 -5.43 7.83 -20.16
CA VAL A 315 -4.31 8.79 -20.19
C VAL A 315 -4.01 9.21 -21.64
N GLU A 316 -4.06 8.28 -22.60
CA GLU A 316 -3.94 8.60 -24.03
C GLU A 316 -5.04 9.58 -24.48
N ASP A 317 -6.30 9.34 -24.08
CA ASP A 317 -7.42 10.23 -24.37
C ASP A 317 -7.20 11.64 -23.78
N GLU A 318 -6.73 11.74 -22.53
CA GLU A 318 -6.46 13.03 -21.88
C GLU A 318 -5.26 13.79 -22.50
N ILE A 319 -4.19 13.09 -22.89
CA ILE A 319 -3.05 13.69 -23.62
C ILE A 319 -3.52 14.21 -24.98
N HIS A 320 -4.41 13.47 -25.67
CA HIS A 320 -4.97 13.90 -26.94
C HIS A 320 -5.84 15.16 -26.78
N GLU A 321 -6.67 15.21 -25.74
CA GLU A 321 -7.53 16.36 -25.43
C GLU A 321 -6.70 17.61 -25.05
N ALA A 322 -5.64 17.44 -24.25
CA ALA A 322 -4.73 18.52 -23.84
C ALA A 322 -3.89 19.10 -25.00
N THR A 323 -3.66 18.33 -26.06
CA THR A 323 -2.84 18.75 -27.22
C THR A 323 -3.65 19.32 -28.37
N THR A 324 -4.98 19.14 -28.39
CA THR A 324 -5.84 19.52 -29.53
C THR A 324 -6.74 20.75 -29.30
N GLU A 325 -6.94 21.21 -28.06
CA GLU A 325 -7.80 22.36 -27.73
C GLU A 325 -7.00 23.51 -27.06
N PRO A 326 -6.71 24.63 -27.76
CA PRO A 326 -5.91 25.74 -27.21
C PRO A 326 -6.60 26.56 -26.11
N TRP A 327 -7.94 26.46 -25.98
CA TRP A 327 -8.76 27.22 -25.02
C TRP A 327 -10.03 26.46 -24.59
N GLY A 328 -9.96 25.13 -24.45
CA GLY A 328 -11.05 24.29 -23.98
C GLY A 328 -10.98 24.05 -22.48
N ILE A 329 -12.09 24.27 -21.74
CA ILE A 329 -12.20 23.89 -20.33
C ILE A 329 -11.98 22.37 -20.23
N PRO A 330 -11.02 21.87 -19.43
CA PRO A 330 -10.77 20.43 -19.32
C PRO A 330 -12.06 19.72 -18.91
N SER A 331 -12.35 18.58 -19.53
CA SER A 331 -13.50 17.73 -19.24
C SER A 331 -13.46 17.29 -17.76
N ARG A 332 -14.08 18.13 -16.92
CA ARG A 332 -13.93 18.22 -15.45
C ARG A 332 -14.40 17.01 -14.63
N TYR A 333 -14.64 15.84 -15.22
CA TYR A 333 -15.51 14.83 -14.59
C TYR A 333 -14.97 13.38 -14.47
N LYS A 334 -13.73 13.05 -14.89
CA LYS A 334 -13.16 11.71 -14.64
C LYS A 334 -11.98 11.69 -13.67
N LEU A 335 -11.05 12.64 -13.76
CA LEU A 335 -9.88 12.70 -12.86
C LEU A 335 -10.25 12.82 -11.37
N TRP A 336 -11.36 13.49 -11.03
CA TRP A 336 -11.82 13.65 -9.64
C TRP A 336 -12.41 12.38 -9.03
N GLN A 337 -12.94 11.46 -9.83
CA GLN A 337 -13.44 10.17 -9.32
C GLN A 337 -12.27 9.27 -8.93
N LEU A 338 -11.22 9.27 -9.75
CA LEU A 338 -9.94 8.62 -9.46
C LEU A 338 -9.25 9.17 -8.19
N PHE A 339 -9.50 10.44 -7.84
CA PHE A 339 -9.00 11.08 -6.61
C PHE A 339 -9.64 10.56 -5.31
N PHE A 340 -10.92 10.16 -5.33
CA PHE A 340 -11.59 9.67 -4.13
C PHE A 340 -11.10 8.27 -3.76
N ALA A 341 -11.03 7.37 -4.74
CA ALA A 341 -10.53 6.01 -4.54
C ALA A 341 -9.10 6.00 -3.99
N HIS A 342 -8.23 6.88 -4.48
CA HIS A 342 -6.87 6.99 -3.97
C HIS A 342 -6.77 7.41 -2.50
N ARG A 343 -7.82 8.02 -1.93
CA ARG A 343 -7.85 8.39 -0.52
C ARG A 343 -8.59 7.37 0.33
N ASP A 344 -9.33 6.45 -0.26
CA ASP A 344 -10.30 5.61 0.43
C ASP A 344 -9.67 4.26 0.85
N TYR A 345 -8.78 4.31 1.84
CA TYR A 345 -8.11 3.14 2.41
C TYR A 345 -8.58 2.88 3.84
N PHE A 346 -9.65 2.09 4.00
CA PHE A 346 -10.43 1.88 5.26
C PHE A 346 -11.18 3.12 5.76
N TRP A 347 -10.46 4.24 5.71
CA TRP A 347 -10.89 5.60 5.97
C TRP A 347 -10.50 6.48 4.79
N ARG A 348 -11.13 7.64 4.67
CA ARG A 348 -10.68 8.66 3.74
C ARG A 348 -9.46 9.39 4.30
N LEU A 349 -8.29 9.06 3.79
CA LEU A 349 -6.99 9.59 4.21
C LEU A 349 -6.74 10.99 3.63
N GLY A 350 -5.73 11.68 4.15
CA GLY A 350 -5.12 12.84 3.50
C GLY A 350 -5.49 14.20 4.08
N LEU A 351 -6.20 14.25 5.20
CA LEU A 351 -6.64 15.51 5.84
C LEU A 351 -6.38 15.51 7.34
N CYS A 352 -5.74 16.57 7.82
CA CYS A 352 -5.61 16.83 9.26
C CYS A 352 -6.79 17.70 9.76
N VAL A 353 -7.91 17.06 10.09
CA VAL A 353 -9.13 17.71 10.61
C VAL A 353 -9.63 17.01 11.88
N PRO A 354 -10.40 17.68 12.77
CA PRO A 354 -10.90 17.10 14.01
C PRO A 354 -11.51 15.70 13.86
N GLY A 355 -10.88 14.68 14.43
CA GLY A 355 -11.36 13.29 14.39
C GLY A 355 -11.17 12.56 13.05
N GLY A 356 -10.49 13.16 12.08
CA GLY A 356 -10.36 12.65 10.70
C GLY A 356 -11.49 13.15 9.78
N ASP A 357 -11.44 12.78 8.49
CA ASP A 357 -12.46 13.20 7.51
C ASP A 357 -13.87 12.78 7.97
N PRO A 358 -14.79 13.72 8.28
CA PRO A 358 -16.11 13.40 8.83
C PRO A 358 -17.02 12.61 7.86
N LEU A 359 -16.70 12.62 6.56
CA LEU A 359 -17.38 11.83 5.53
C LEU A 359 -16.55 10.61 5.08
N GLY A 360 -15.46 10.33 5.79
CA GLY A 360 -14.43 9.37 5.44
C GLY A 360 -14.66 7.94 5.92
N GLY A 361 -15.90 7.54 6.19
CA GLY A 361 -16.23 6.19 6.63
C GLY A 361 -15.79 5.85 8.06
N GLY A 362 -15.70 4.57 8.36
CA GLY A 362 -15.14 3.99 9.60
C GLY A 362 -16.04 4.04 10.84
N GLY A 363 -17.24 4.64 10.76
CA GLY A 363 -18.25 4.56 11.82
C GLY A 363 -18.62 3.13 12.24
N LYS A 364 -18.42 2.15 11.36
CA LYS A 364 -18.61 0.72 11.65
C LYS A 364 -17.49 0.07 12.46
N TYR A 365 -16.26 0.61 12.43
CA TYR A 365 -15.14 0.08 13.21
C TYR A 365 -15.19 0.54 14.68
N GLY A 366 -15.75 1.74 14.93
CA GLY A 366 -15.93 2.27 16.29
C GLY A 366 -16.93 1.48 17.16
N ALA A 367 -17.89 0.77 16.55
CA ALA A 367 -18.85 -0.05 17.29
C ALA A 367 -18.24 -1.36 17.84
N ALA A 368 -17.19 -1.89 17.21
CA ALA A 368 -16.55 -3.14 17.63
C ALA A 368 -15.63 -2.99 18.85
N HIS A 369 -15.30 -1.76 19.26
CA HIS A 369 -14.46 -1.49 20.42
C HIS A 369 -15.21 -1.49 21.77
N ASN A 370 -16.55 -1.54 21.75
CA ASN A 370 -17.38 -1.48 22.97
C ASN A 370 -17.99 -2.83 23.40
N ASP A 371 -17.77 -3.92 22.66
CA ASP A 371 -18.34 -5.24 22.94
C ASP A 371 -17.28 -6.31 23.30
N LEU A 372 -16.17 -5.91 23.95
CA LEU A 372 -15.22 -6.82 24.60
C LEU A 372 -14.78 -6.34 25.98
#